data_AF-A0A023X6N0-F1
#
_entry.id   AF-A0A023X6N0-F1
#
_cell.length_a   1.000
_cell.length_b   1.000
_cell.length_c   1.000
_cell.angle_alpha   90.00
_cell.angle_beta   90.00
_cell.angle_gamma   90.00
#
_symmetry.space_group_name_H-M   'P 1'
#
loop_
_entity.id
_entity.type
_entity.pdbx_description
1 polymer ?
#
loop_
_entity_poly.entity_id
_entity_poly.type
_entity_poly.pdbx_seq_one_letter_code
_entity_poly.pdbx_strand_id
1 'polypeptide(L)' 'MSEITWDPEADRRIRRSPFLMRRFIRKRIEDRVRSRGRNHVTEADVDESANMYRQYRFK' A
#
# COMPACT_ATOMS: atom_id res chain seq x y z
N MET A 1 -20.38 2.12 1.65
CA MET A 1 -18.98 2.41 1.26
C MET A 1 -18.11 1.43 2.02
N SER A 2 -17.40 0.53 1.35
CA SER A 2 -16.52 -0.42 2.04
C SER A 2 -15.26 0.31 2.51
N GLU A 3 -15.24 0.64 3.80
CA GLU A 3 -14.06 1.19 4.47
C GLU A 3 -12.95 0.15 4.43
N ILE A 4 -11.85 0.49 3.75
CA ILE A 4 -10.67 -0.39 3.73
C ILE A 4 -9.90 -0.16 5.03
N THR A 5 -9.76 -1.22 5.82
CA THR A 5 -8.98 -1.22 7.04
C THR A 5 -7.52 -1.45 6.73
N TRP A 6 -6.64 -0.70 7.39
CA TRP A 6 -5.20 -0.80 7.21
C TRP A 6 -4.55 -1.29 8.49
N ASP A 7 -3.62 -2.23 8.37
CA ASP A 7 -2.79 -2.60 9.52
C ASP A 7 -1.93 -1.41 9.99
N PRO A 8 -1.70 -1.29 11.32
CA PRO A 8 -0.80 -0.28 11.86
C PRO A 8 0.62 -0.39 11.26
N GLU A 9 1.07 -1.61 10.98
CA GLU A 9 2.37 -1.88 10.32
C GLU A 9 2.39 -1.41 8.87
N ALA A 10 1.32 -1.71 8.13
CA ALA A 10 1.11 -1.25 6.76
C ALA A 10 1.16 0.29 6.67
N ASP A 11 0.42 1.00 7.53
CA ASP A 11 0.43 2.47 7.55
C ASP A 11 1.82 3.03 7.92
N ARG A 12 2.51 2.42 8.90
CA ARG A 12 3.88 2.82 9.27
C ARG A 12 4.86 2.70 8.10
N ARG A 13 4.77 1.65 7.28
CA ARG A 13 5.65 1.48 6.11
C ARG A 13 5.37 2.53 5.03
N ILE A 14 4.09 2.75 4.71
CA ILE A 14 3.71 3.75 3.71
C ILE A 14 4.10 5.17 4.16
N ARG A 15 4.02 5.47 5.47
CA ARG A 15 4.46 6.76 6.03
C ARG A 15 5.95 7.06 5.81
N ARG A 16 6.81 6.05 5.60
CA ARG A 16 8.23 6.25 5.27
C ARG A 16 8.45 6.71 3.83
N SER A 17 7.46 6.53 2.96
CA SER A 17 7.54 6.93 1.56
C SER A 17 7.10 8.39 1.36
N PRO A 18 7.59 9.07 0.30
CA PRO A 18 7.17 10.43 -0.03
C PRO A 18 5.65 10.55 -0.21
N PHE A 19 5.08 11.67 0.22
CA PHE A 19 3.62 11.89 0.27
C PHE A 19 2.90 11.64 -1.07
N LEU A 20 3.51 12.08 -2.18
CA LEU A 20 2.96 11.87 -3.53
C LEU A 20 2.80 10.38 -3.82
N MET A 21 3.87 9.60 -3.66
CA MET A 21 3.87 8.16 -3.90
C MET A 21 3.01 7.41 -2.88
N ARG A 22 2.99 7.83 -1.61
CA ARG A 22 2.12 7.26 -0.57
C ARG A 22 0.67 7.20 -1.02
N ARG A 23 0.15 8.26 -1.64
CA ARG A 23 -1.23 8.31 -2.12
C ARG A 23 -1.48 7.35 -3.30
N PHE A 24 -0.54 7.24 -4.23
CA PHE A 24 -0.61 6.29 -5.34
C PHE A 24 -0.56 4.83 -4.88
N ILE A 25 0.40 4.50 -4.01
CA ILE A 25 0.61 3.16 -3.47
C ILE A 25 -0.61 2.73 -2.66
N ARG A 26 -1.11 3.61 -1.78
CA ARG A 26 -2.29 3.36 -0.97
C ARG A 26 -3.51 3.00 -1.84
N LYS A 27 -3.78 3.79 -2.89
CA LYS A 27 -4.87 3.52 -3.82
C LYS A 27 -4.69 2.18 -4.57
N ARG A 28 -3.48 1.89 -5.07
CA ARG A 28 -3.18 0.63 -5.76
C ARG A 28 -3.40 -0.59 -4.87
N ILE A 29 -3.00 -0.50 -3.61
CA ILE A 29 -3.20 -1.58 -2.64
C ILE A 29 -4.68 -1.73 -2.30
N GLU A 30 -5.39 -0.63 -2.05
CA GLU A 30 -6.84 -0.64 -1.81
C GLU A 30 -7.59 -1.30 -2.97
N ASP A 31 -7.27 -0.95 -4.21
CA ASP A 31 -7.88 -1.54 -5.40
C ASP A 31 -7.55 -3.04 -5.53
N ARG A 32 -6.32 -3.46 -5.24
CA ARG A 32 -5.90 -4.88 -5.28
C ARG A 32 -6.58 -5.71 -4.20
N VAL A 33 -6.65 -5.18 -2.99
CA VAL A 33 -7.31 -5.82 -1.84
C VAL A 33 -8.81 -5.96 -2.14
N ARG A 34 -9.45 -4.90 -2.63
CA ARG A 34 -10.85 -4.92 -3.08
C ARG A 34 -11.08 -5.90 -4.24
N SER A 35 -10.19 -5.95 -5.21
CA SER A 35 -10.27 -6.90 -6.34
C SER A 35 -10.15 -8.36 -5.89
N ARG A 36 -9.53 -8.63 -4.74
CA ARG A 36 -9.46 -9.97 -4.14
C ARG A 36 -10.66 -10.27 -3.23
N GLY A 37 -11.67 -9.40 -3.20
CA GLY A 37 -12.82 -9.51 -2.29
C GLY A 37 -12.44 -9.30 -0.82
N ARG A 38 -11.26 -8.71 -0.57
CA ARG A 38 -10.77 -8.38 0.78
C ARG A 38 -10.97 -6.89 1.03
N ASN A 39 -11.04 -6.54 2.31
CA ASN A 39 -11.31 -5.17 2.75
C ASN A 39 -10.23 -4.71 3.74
N HIS A 40 -9.20 -5.52 3.92
CA HIS A 40 -8.19 -5.37 4.94
C HIS A 40 -6.81 -5.47 4.30
N VAL A 41 -6.03 -4.41 4.48
CA VAL A 41 -4.68 -4.24 3.94
C VAL A 41 -3.68 -4.67 4.98
N THR A 42 -2.90 -5.69 4.64
CA THR A 42 -1.85 -6.24 5.52
C THR A 42 -0.49 -5.63 5.20
N GLU A 43 0.48 -5.80 6.10
CA GLU A 43 1.87 -5.40 5.86
C GLU A 43 2.44 -6.07 4.58
N ALA A 44 2.08 -7.32 4.32
CA ALA A 44 2.52 -8.05 3.13
C ALA A 44 2.00 -7.43 1.82
N ASP A 45 0.75 -6.94 1.78
CA ASP A 45 0.21 -6.25 0.60
C ASP A 45 0.94 -4.92 0.32
N VAL A 46 1.38 -4.24 1.38
CA VAL A 46 2.23 -3.05 1.28
C VAL A 46 3.64 -3.41 0.83
N ASP A 47 4.23 -4.46 1.38
CA ASP A 47 5.60 -4.86 1.06
C ASP A 47 5.74 -5.31 -0.40
N GLU A 48 4.78 -6.09 -0.88
CA GLU A 48 4.68 -6.49 -2.29
C GLU A 48 4.64 -5.26 -3.21
N SER A 49 3.86 -4.24 -2.83
CA SER A 49 3.72 -2.99 -3.60
C SER A 49 4.92 -2.05 -3.45
N ALA A 50 5.59 -2.04 -2.29
CA ALA A 50 6.75 -1.21 -2.02
C ALA A 50 8.02 -1.77 -2.67
N ASN A 51 8.15 -3.08 -2.81
CA ASN A 51 9.30 -3.71 -3.47
C ASN A 51 9.35 -3.34 -4.96
N MET A 52 8.18 -3.23 -5.62
CA MET A 52 8.04 -2.66 -6.97
C MET A 52 8.47 -1.19 -7.07
N TYR A 53 8.56 -0.44 -5.96
CA TYR A 53 9.08 0.94 -5.95
C TYR A 53 10.56 1.02 -5.59
N ARG A 54 11.11 0.02 -4.91
CA ARG A 54 12.56 -0.06 -4.63
C ARG A 54 13.38 -0.11 -5.93
N GLN A 55 12.85 -0.75 -6.96
CA GLN A 55 13.40 -0.73 -8.33
C GLN A 55 13.29 0.64 -9.02
N TYR A 56 12.39 1.53 -8.56
CA TYR A 56 12.29 2.93 -9.00
C TYR A 56 13.11 3.89 -8.12
N ARG A 57 13.91 3.38 -7.17
CA ARG A 57 14.92 4.18 -6.49
C ARG A 57 15.90 4.64 -7.57
N PHE A 58 15.68 5.87 -8.01
CA PHE A 58 16.51 6.62 -8.94
C PHE A 58 17.99 6.34 -8.65
N LYS A 59 18.66 5.74 -9.64
CA LYS A 59 20.09 5.84 -9.79
C LYS A 59 20.43 7.23 -10.31
#